data_AF-A0AAV3S6U7-F1
#
_entry.id   AF-A0AAV3S6U7-F1
#
_cell.length_a   1.000
_cell.length_b   1.000
_cell.length_c   1.000
_cell.angle_alpha   90.00
_cell.angle_beta   90.00
_cell.angle_gamma   90.00
#
_symmetry.space_group_name_H-M   'P 1'
#
loop_
_entity.id
_entity.type
_entity.pdbx_description
1 polymer ?
#
loop_
_entity_poly.entity_id
_entity_poly.type
_entity_poly.pdbx_seq_one_letter_code
_entity_poly.pdbx_strand_id
1 'polypeptide(L)'
;MAQRFRWTHTLADDRDATLTRVAGAHEDGDDPSRRYDCRLPADVDATLVDPAAGAQLDRDDDRLTVTVPDSVDLVRLRLGTDAGRTTVPLLGPTLGGHLTDALRSGGDAARALANHFGTAVAAVHACAHVLDSEGIVTLVDTLADASGAASDDLHARRYALCRAAARGTNGLAITDPESFETLADGLDAVAEIGDVDALDALGDLVAVHGLDAVRAIGYDLVRLAHRDDGRFRASWLAALARDRGIDAAREVAGAGGDDGDYARLKARATDADYRERGAAWRALCGPASRRSRETFRYVLANACYWTGEVGRTDARADELCYDGAIAAAPPDLDWVRVRARYERARAVGHRHRSATNHPLAVAAFERAREIAEACPDDDVAPWDPLYSRLVVASNAHSADGDHAAAVEVVEDGLDALAEYEIPDTRADEIRHHLRGQRHERLALLARRDDDGAVETHLDTAVEHYEAAGLERSRERVAAKRDDAANEDAADRADRAARAAGGVGPAPRPPSEDTGPSLDDIPDLHDSLTASDPNAVGSADPGVVERDPRDPAPDSGY
;
A
#
# COMPACT_ATOMS: atom_id res chain seq x y z
N MET A 1 8.13 -37.72 23.81
CA MET A 1 7.81 -38.26 22.47
C MET A 1 8.18 -37.21 21.45
N ALA A 2 8.82 -37.56 20.33
CA ALA A 2 9.11 -36.60 19.27
C ALA A 2 7.92 -36.49 18.31
N GLN A 3 7.46 -35.28 18.04
CA GLN A 3 6.45 -35.02 17.01
C GLN A 3 7.13 -34.85 15.65
N ARG A 4 6.46 -35.24 14.56
CA ARG A 4 7.02 -35.17 13.20
C ARG A 4 6.06 -34.46 12.28
N PHE A 5 6.53 -33.41 11.63
CA PHE A 5 5.78 -32.63 10.64
C PHE A 5 6.43 -32.86 9.28
N ARG A 6 5.68 -33.46 8.35
CA ARG A 6 6.20 -33.90 7.05
C ARG A 6 5.52 -33.15 5.92
N TRP A 7 6.30 -32.73 4.93
CA TRP A 7 5.82 -32.17 3.68
C TRP A 7 6.71 -32.59 2.50
N THR A 8 6.22 -32.39 1.29
CA THR A 8 6.93 -32.64 0.04
C THR A 8 7.39 -31.31 -0.58
N HIS A 9 8.54 -31.33 -1.25
CA HIS A 9 9.06 -30.20 -2.00
C HIS A 9 9.47 -30.68 -3.39
N THR A 10 8.86 -30.09 -4.41
CA THR A 10 9.14 -30.43 -5.81
C THR A 10 10.44 -29.78 -6.27
N LEU A 11 11.30 -30.59 -6.90
CA LEU A 11 12.62 -30.22 -7.40
C LEU A 11 12.53 -29.63 -8.81
N ALA A 12 13.66 -29.09 -9.30
CA ALA A 12 13.74 -28.47 -10.62
C ALA A 12 13.51 -29.46 -11.79
N ASP A 13 13.53 -30.76 -11.53
CA ASP A 13 13.25 -31.84 -12.50
C ASP A 13 11.91 -32.55 -12.21
N ASP A 14 11.01 -31.89 -11.48
CA ASP A 14 9.66 -32.35 -11.11
C ASP A 14 9.62 -33.59 -10.20
N ARG A 15 10.76 -34.07 -9.68
CA ARG A 15 10.81 -35.10 -8.63
C ARG A 15 10.56 -34.48 -7.26
N ASP A 16 10.11 -35.27 -6.30
CA ASP A 16 9.84 -34.77 -4.94
C ASP A 16 10.92 -35.17 -3.93
N ALA A 17 11.32 -34.20 -3.10
CA ALA A 17 12.01 -34.42 -1.84
C ALA A 17 11.00 -34.45 -0.68
N THR A 18 11.17 -35.36 0.28
CA THR A 18 10.36 -35.37 1.50
C THR A 18 11.13 -34.74 2.64
N LEU A 19 10.57 -33.69 3.24
CA LEU A 19 11.14 -32.98 4.38
C LEU A 19 10.35 -33.34 5.63
N THR A 20 11.02 -33.46 6.76
CA THR A 20 10.38 -33.79 8.04
C THR A 20 11.04 -33.03 9.19
N ARG A 21 10.34 -32.07 9.81
CA ARG A 21 10.77 -31.49 11.09
C ARG A 21 10.56 -32.53 12.20
N VAL A 22 11.57 -32.73 13.03
CA VAL A 22 11.51 -33.62 14.19
C VAL A 22 11.49 -32.75 15.44
N ALA A 23 10.31 -32.45 15.97
CA ALA A 23 10.16 -31.66 17.19
C ALA A 23 10.36 -32.54 18.44
N GLY A 24 11.10 -32.05 19.44
CA GLY A 24 11.36 -32.77 20.68
C GLY A 24 12.29 -32.01 21.62
N ALA A 25 12.79 -32.67 22.67
CA ALA A 25 13.53 -32.02 23.77
C ALA A 25 14.80 -31.24 23.39
N HIS A 26 15.28 -31.35 22.15
CA HIS A 26 16.41 -30.56 21.65
C HIS A 26 16.00 -29.15 21.20
N GLU A 27 14.70 -28.87 21.07
CA GLU A 27 14.16 -27.53 20.79
C GLU A 27 13.98 -26.70 22.08
N ASP A 28 14.05 -27.32 23.27
CA ASP A 28 13.77 -26.68 24.58
C ASP A 28 14.95 -26.74 25.57
N GLY A 29 16.14 -27.15 25.12
CA GLY A 29 17.33 -27.36 25.97
C GLY A 29 18.21 -26.11 26.13
N ASP A 30 19.36 -26.25 26.82
CA ASP A 30 20.34 -25.16 27.01
C ASP A 30 20.99 -24.68 25.69
N ASP A 31 20.90 -25.48 24.63
CA ASP A 31 21.34 -25.16 23.27
C ASP A 31 20.24 -25.57 22.27
N PRO A 32 19.16 -24.77 22.15
CA PRO A 32 18.01 -25.12 21.34
C PRO A 32 18.38 -25.26 19.86
N SER A 33 17.87 -26.30 19.22
CA SER A 33 18.05 -26.51 17.78
C SER A 33 16.84 -27.17 17.14
N ARG A 34 16.57 -26.84 15.88
CA ARG A 34 15.56 -27.51 15.06
C ARG A 34 16.21 -28.51 14.14
N ARG A 35 15.70 -29.74 14.16
CA ARG A 35 16.15 -30.83 13.30
C ARG A 35 15.18 -31.06 12.15
N TYR A 36 15.73 -31.15 10.94
CA TYR A 36 15.04 -31.49 9.71
C TYR A 36 15.65 -32.74 9.09
N ASP A 37 14.88 -33.82 9.00
CA ASP A 37 15.24 -35.00 8.23
C ASP A 37 14.71 -34.86 6.80
N CYS A 38 15.60 -34.90 5.80
CA CYS A 38 15.27 -34.81 4.38
C CYS A 38 15.55 -36.17 3.73
N ARG A 39 14.56 -36.71 3.03
CA ARG A 39 14.73 -37.86 2.13
C ARG A 39 14.73 -37.34 0.71
N LEU A 40 15.85 -37.55 0.03
CA LEU A 40 16.08 -37.04 -1.31
C LEU A 40 16.05 -38.20 -2.32
N PRO A 41 15.59 -37.96 -3.56
CA PRO A 41 15.83 -38.88 -4.66
C PRO A 41 17.33 -39.16 -4.84
N ALA A 42 17.65 -40.31 -5.44
CA ALA A 42 19.02 -40.62 -5.82
C ALA A 42 19.61 -39.53 -6.73
N ASP A 43 20.92 -39.31 -6.59
CA ASP A 43 21.72 -38.36 -7.38
C ASP A 43 21.37 -36.87 -7.17
N VAL A 44 20.63 -36.55 -6.10
CA VAL A 44 20.40 -35.15 -5.67
C VAL A 44 21.54 -34.69 -4.77
N ASP A 45 22.18 -33.60 -5.17
CA ASP A 45 23.18 -32.89 -4.39
C ASP A 45 22.51 -31.95 -3.39
N ALA A 46 23.02 -31.90 -2.16
CA ALA A 46 22.47 -31.07 -1.09
C ALA A 46 23.56 -30.26 -0.41
N THR A 47 23.36 -28.95 -0.29
CA THR A 47 24.32 -28.02 0.33
C THR A 47 23.60 -26.92 1.08
N LEU A 48 24.20 -26.40 2.15
CA LEU A 48 23.71 -25.17 2.78
C LEU A 48 24.22 -23.96 2.00
N VAL A 49 23.32 -23.01 1.72
CA VAL A 49 23.68 -21.80 0.95
C VAL A 49 24.65 -20.90 1.72
N ASP A 50 24.60 -20.92 3.05
CA ASP A 50 25.53 -20.22 3.93
C ASP A 50 25.85 -21.06 5.18
N PRO A 51 26.86 -21.94 5.11
CA PRO A 51 27.20 -22.84 6.22
C PRO A 51 27.90 -22.12 7.39
N ALA A 52 28.27 -20.84 7.26
CA ALA A 52 29.03 -20.12 8.29
C ALA A 52 28.20 -19.80 9.55
N ALA A 53 26.88 -19.97 9.48
CA ALA A 53 25.95 -19.63 10.56
C ALA A 53 25.85 -20.67 11.70
N GLY A 54 26.65 -21.74 11.69
CA GLY A 54 26.61 -22.78 12.74
C GLY A 54 25.54 -23.85 12.53
N ALA A 55 24.74 -23.74 11.47
CA ALA A 55 23.88 -24.81 10.99
C ALA A 55 24.70 -26.01 10.48
N GLN A 56 24.24 -27.21 10.79
CA GLN A 56 24.94 -28.45 10.43
C GLN A 56 24.12 -29.24 9.39
N LEU A 57 24.83 -29.84 8.44
CA LEU A 57 24.28 -30.75 7.47
C LEU A 57 25.07 -32.06 7.56
N ASP A 58 24.37 -33.12 7.93
CA ASP A 58 24.91 -34.46 8.09
C ASP A 58 24.21 -35.42 7.10
N ARG A 59 24.97 -36.31 6.47
CA ARG A 59 24.46 -37.23 5.45
C ARG A 59 24.85 -38.65 5.82
N ASP A 60 23.83 -39.48 6.02
CA ASP A 60 23.94 -40.91 6.30
C ASP A 60 23.14 -41.67 5.22
N ASP A 61 23.85 -42.19 4.22
CA ASP A 61 23.30 -42.77 2.99
C ASP A 61 22.28 -41.84 2.29
N ASP A 62 21.01 -42.27 2.22
CA ASP A 62 19.89 -41.55 1.59
C ASP A 62 19.19 -40.55 2.54
N ARG A 63 19.64 -40.49 3.80
CA ARG A 63 19.07 -39.61 4.83
C ARG A 63 19.99 -38.41 5.05
N LEU A 64 19.46 -37.24 4.73
CA LEU A 64 20.07 -35.96 5.06
C LEU A 64 19.45 -35.43 6.35
N THR A 65 20.26 -35.02 7.31
CA THR A 65 19.80 -34.31 8.52
C THR A 65 20.37 -32.90 8.49
N VAL A 66 19.50 -31.90 8.61
CA VAL A 66 19.89 -30.50 8.82
C VAL A 66 19.52 -30.10 10.23
N THR A 67 20.48 -29.55 10.96
CA THR A 67 20.28 -29.00 12.31
C THR A 67 20.49 -27.50 12.26
N VAL A 68 19.46 -26.75 12.65
CA VAL A 68 19.46 -25.29 12.69
C VAL A 68 19.50 -24.85 14.15
N PRO A 69 20.60 -24.26 14.64
CA PRO A 69 20.68 -23.76 16.01
C PRO A 69 19.80 -22.51 16.20
N ASP A 70 19.47 -22.19 17.45
CA ASP A 70 18.63 -21.04 17.80
C ASP A 70 19.20 -19.68 17.38
N SER A 71 20.52 -19.59 17.31
CA SER A 71 21.23 -18.40 16.81
C SER A 71 20.98 -18.11 15.32
N VAL A 72 20.25 -18.98 14.61
CA VAL A 72 19.97 -18.86 13.17
C VAL A 72 18.47 -18.92 12.92
N ASP A 73 17.89 -17.80 12.53
CA ASP A 73 16.46 -17.69 12.21
C ASP A 73 16.04 -18.57 11.03
N LEU A 74 16.87 -18.63 9.99
CA LEU A 74 16.56 -19.32 8.75
C LEU A 74 17.82 -19.85 8.08
N VAL A 75 17.77 -21.12 7.66
CA VAL A 75 18.77 -21.74 6.79
C VAL A 75 18.13 -22.07 5.45
N ARG A 76 18.90 -21.92 4.37
CA ARG A 76 18.50 -22.31 3.03
C ARG A 76 19.26 -23.57 2.61
N LEU A 77 18.53 -24.68 2.48
CA LEU A 77 19.04 -25.93 1.92
C LEU A 77 18.89 -25.91 0.41
N ARG A 78 20.01 -25.87 -0.32
CA ARG A 78 20.03 -25.93 -1.77
C ARG A 78 20.09 -27.38 -2.23
N LEU A 79 19.13 -27.76 -3.06
CA LEU A 79 19.01 -29.07 -3.68
C LEU A 79 19.31 -28.94 -5.18
N GLY A 80 20.29 -29.68 -5.67
CA GLY A 80 20.74 -29.67 -7.06
C GLY A 80 20.35 -30.94 -7.81
N THR A 81 19.83 -30.76 -9.02
CA THR A 81 19.57 -31.80 -10.01
C THR A 81 20.23 -31.42 -11.34
N ASP A 82 20.23 -32.32 -12.32
CA ASP A 82 20.73 -32.01 -13.67
C ASP A 82 19.89 -30.92 -14.37
N ALA A 83 18.61 -30.77 -14.01
CA ALA A 83 17.72 -29.76 -14.56
C ALA A 83 17.89 -28.38 -13.92
N GLY A 84 18.45 -28.30 -12.70
CA GLY A 84 18.62 -27.04 -12.02
C GLY A 84 18.80 -27.15 -10.50
N ARG A 85 18.50 -26.06 -9.80
CA ARG A 85 18.65 -25.98 -8.35
C ARG A 85 17.38 -25.41 -7.73
N THR A 86 16.90 -26.05 -6.67
CA THR A 86 15.84 -25.52 -5.80
C THR A 86 16.42 -25.19 -4.43
N THR A 87 15.71 -24.34 -3.69
CA THR A 87 16.13 -23.94 -2.34
C THR A 87 14.97 -24.12 -1.38
N VAL A 88 15.22 -24.86 -0.30
CA VAL A 88 14.26 -25.13 0.77
C VAL A 88 14.62 -24.28 1.98
N PRO A 89 13.70 -23.42 2.45
CA PRO A 89 13.85 -22.67 3.69
C PRO A 89 13.56 -23.56 4.90
N LEU A 90 14.46 -23.52 5.89
CA LEU A 90 14.38 -24.29 7.15
C LEU A 90 14.54 -23.31 8.32
N LEU A 91 13.50 -23.17 9.14
CA LEU A 91 13.47 -22.21 10.24
C LEU A 91 14.28 -22.67 11.45
N GLY A 92 14.85 -21.73 12.18
CA GLY A 92 15.38 -21.94 13.52
C GLY A 92 14.27 -22.10 14.57
N PRO A 93 14.65 -22.54 15.79
CA PRO A 93 13.75 -22.63 16.95
C PRO A 93 12.97 -21.34 17.21
N THR A 94 13.67 -20.23 17.44
CA THR A 94 13.07 -18.92 17.75
C THR A 94 12.11 -18.44 16.66
N LEU A 95 12.58 -18.20 15.43
CA LEU A 95 11.71 -17.70 14.35
C LEU A 95 10.49 -18.60 14.12
N GLY A 96 10.71 -19.91 14.03
CA GLY A 96 9.61 -20.81 13.78
C GLY A 96 8.71 -21.03 14.98
N GLY A 97 9.14 -20.69 16.20
CA GLY A 97 8.32 -20.64 17.41
C GLY A 97 7.41 -19.42 17.34
N HIS A 98 8.02 -18.23 17.21
CA HIS A 98 7.32 -16.95 17.05
C HIS A 98 6.30 -16.98 15.91
N LEU A 99 6.64 -17.53 14.74
CA LEU A 99 5.69 -17.66 13.63
C LEU A 99 4.52 -18.61 13.97
N THR A 100 4.82 -19.75 14.60
CA THR A 100 3.76 -20.70 15.00
C THR A 100 2.83 -20.09 16.04
N ASP A 101 3.41 -19.35 16.98
CA ASP A 101 2.68 -18.72 18.08
C ASP A 101 1.90 -17.50 17.59
N ALA A 102 2.43 -16.71 16.66
CA ALA A 102 1.67 -15.64 16.01
C ALA A 102 0.43 -16.22 15.32
N LEU A 103 0.59 -17.26 14.50
CA LEU A 103 -0.52 -17.89 13.77
C LEU A 103 -1.53 -18.64 14.66
N ARG A 104 -1.24 -18.91 15.94
CA ARG A 104 -2.10 -19.71 16.84
C ARG A 104 -2.62 -18.99 18.06
N SER A 105 -1.83 -18.08 18.61
CA SER A 105 -1.99 -17.56 19.98
C SER A 105 -2.22 -16.04 20.04
N GLY A 106 -2.23 -15.34 18.90
CA GLY A 106 -2.71 -13.96 18.81
C GLY A 106 -1.65 -12.87 19.04
N GLY A 107 -2.12 -11.67 19.39
CA GLY A 107 -1.41 -10.40 19.22
C GLY A 107 -0.06 -10.24 19.92
N ASP A 108 0.17 -10.82 21.10
CA ASP A 108 1.46 -10.68 21.81
C ASP A 108 2.61 -11.36 21.04
N ALA A 109 2.37 -12.56 20.53
CA ALA A 109 3.34 -13.30 19.73
C ALA A 109 3.60 -12.63 18.38
N ALA A 110 2.55 -12.07 17.76
CA ALA A 110 2.67 -11.27 16.55
C ALA A 110 3.49 -9.99 16.76
N ARG A 111 3.28 -9.28 17.88
CA ARG A 111 4.12 -8.14 18.30
C ARG A 111 5.58 -8.54 18.48
N ALA A 112 5.84 -9.64 19.19
CA ALA A 112 7.20 -10.16 19.36
C ALA A 112 7.87 -10.49 18.02
N LEU A 113 7.13 -11.10 17.10
CA LEU A 113 7.60 -11.41 15.75
C LEU A 113 7.92 -10.14 14.94
N ALA A 114 7.04 -9.14 14.95
CA ALA A 114 7.27 -7.85 14.30
C ALA A 114 8.51 -7.14 14.87
N ASN A 115 8.64 -7.11 16.20
CA ASN A 115 9.76 -6.50 16.91
C ASN A 115 11.09 -7.19 16.60
N HIS A 116 11.10 -8.52 16.45
CA HIS A 116 12.29 -9.29 16.09
C HIS A 116 12.87 -8.83 14.74
N PHE A 117 12.01 -8.51 13.77
CA PHE A 117 12.41 -8.02 12.44
C PHE A 117 12.40 -6.50 12.28
N GLY A 118 12.00 -5.78 13.31
CA GLY A 118 11.90 -4.32 13.35
C GLY A 118 10.68 -3.71 12.64
N THR A 119 9.98 -4.46 11.78
CA THR A 119 8.73 -4.02 11.10
C THR A 119 7.84 -5.23 10.76
N ALA A 120 6.53 -5.01 10.65
CA ALA A 120 5.57 -6.06 10.30
C ALA A 120 5.80 -6.57 8.87
N VAL A 121 6.08 -5.69 7.91
CA VAL A 121 6.36 -6.12 6.53
C VAL A 121 7.65 -6.95 6.44
N ALA A 122 8.67 -6.62 7.26
CA ALA A 122 9.90 -7.40 7.30
C ALA A 122 9.65 -8.79 7.89
N ALA A 123 8.80 -8.89 8.91
CA ALA A 123 8.36 -10.18 9.45
C ALA A 123 7.62 -11.02 8.38
N VAL A 124 6.69 -10.41 7.63
CA VAL A 124 6.01 -11.08 6.50
C VAL A 124 7.04 -11.57 5.47
N HIS A 125 7.98 -10.73 5.06
CA HIS A 125 9.01 -11.13 4.09
C HIS A 125 9.94 -12.23 4.60
N ALA A 126 10.30 -12.21 5.89
CA ALA A 126 11.13 -13.25 6.50
C ALA A 126 10.39 -14.60 6.57
N CYS A 127 9.09 -14.58 6.84
CA CYS A 127 8.26 -15.78 7.01
C CYS A 127 7.68 -16.31 5.69
N ALA A 128 7.51 -15.47 4.66
CA ALA A 128 6.87 -15.82 3.39
C ALA A 128 7.48 -17.04 2.68
N HIS A 129 8.76 -17.30 2.92
CA HIS A 129 9.47 -18.47 2.42
C HIS A 129 8.84 -19.83 2.82
N VAL A 130 8.11 -19.89 3.93
CA VAL A 130 7.53 -21.14 4.47
C VAL A 130 6.01 -21.14 4.51
N LEU A 131 5.37 -20.10 3.97
CA LEU A 131 3.93 -19.91 3.96
C LEU A 131 3.42 -19.93 2.53
N ASP A 132 2.21 -20.44 2.34
CA ASP A 132 1.43 -20.22 1.12
C ASP A 132 0.69 -18.87 1.20
N SER A 133 -0.12 -18.55 0.18
CA SER A 133 -0.88 -17.31 0.14
C SER A 133 -1.82 -17.16 1.35
N GLU A 134 -2.50 -18.24 1.74
CA GLU A 134 -3.41 -18.24 2.91
C GLU A 134 -2.64 -17.96 4.20
N GLY A 135 -1.51 -18.66 4.43
CA GLY A 135 -0.67 -18.44 5.59
C GLY A 135 -0.08 -17.03 5.65
N ILE A 136 0.23 -16.41 4.51
CA ILE A 136 0.67 -15.01 4.46
C ILE A 136 -0.47 -14.07 4.83
N VAL A 137 -1.67 -14.29 4.32
CA VAL A 137 -2.85 -13.49 4.67
C VAL A 137 -3.14 -13.59 6.17
N THR A 138 -3.16 -14.79 6.73
CA THR A 138 -3.33 -14.98 8.19
C THR A 138 -2.24 -14.29 8.99
N LEU A 139 -0.98 -14.32 8.52
CA LEU A 139 0.11 -13.63 9.19
C LEU A 139 -0.05 -12.11 9.12
N VAL A 140 -0.44 -11.57 7.96
CA VAL A 140 -0.69 -10.13 7.77
C VAL A 140 -1.82 -9.67 8.68
N ASP A 141 -2.94 -10.39 8.69
CA ASP A 141 -4.10 -10.16 9.57
C ASP A 141 -3.67 -10.12 11.04
N THR A 142 -3.02 -11.18 11.51
CA THR A 142 -2.55 -11.28 12.90
C THR A 142 -1.57 -10.15 13.27
N LEU A 143 -0.66 -9.78 12.35
CA LEU A 143 0.29 -8.69 12.58
C LEU A 143 -0.41 -7.33 12.60
N ALA A 144 -1.35 -7.10 11.70
CA ALA A 144 -2.11 -5.87 11.60
C ALA A 144 -2.94 -5.66 12.87
N ASP A 145 -3.63 -6.70 13.36
CA ASP A 145 -4.38 -6.73 14.63
C ASP A 145 -3.52 -6.50 15.87
N ALA A 146 -2.22 -6.81 15.79
CA ALA A 146 -1.35 -6.80 16.96
C ALA A 146 -0.97 -5.40 17.44
N SER A 147 -0.87 -4.43 16.54
CA SER A 147 -0.55 -3.02 16.87
C SER A 147 -0.79 -2.02 15.72
N GLY A 148 -1.08 -0.76 16.08
CA GLY A 148 -1.29 0.35 15.13
C GLY A 148 -0.14 0.52 14.14
N ALA A 149 1.08 0.46 14.65
CA ALA A 149 2.28 0.59 13.84
C ALA A 149 2.45 -0.55 12.82
N ALA A 150 1.96 -1.76 13.12
CA ALA A 150 2.04 -2.90 12.21
C ALA A 150 1.00 -2.78 11.08
N SER A 151 -0.25 -2.42 11.41
CA SER A 151 -1.27 -2.06 10.42
C SER A 151 -0.76 -0.97 9.48
N ASP A 152 -0.28 0.17 10.00
CA ASP A 152 0.23 1.28 9.18
C ASP A 152 1.35 0.84 8.23
N ASP A 153 2.26 -0.01 8.73
CA ASP A 153 3.40 -0.53 7.97
C ASP A 153 2.96 -1.45 6.82
N LEU A 154 1.96 -2.31 7.09
CA LEU A 154 1.36 -3.25 6.13
C LEU A 154 0.46 -2.52 5.13
N HIS A 155 -0.40 -1.61 5.60
CA HIS A 155 -1.23 -0.73 4.81
C HIS A 155 -0.40 -0.03 3.72
N ALA A 156 0.71 0.61 4.12
CA ALA A 156 1.61 1.32 3.20
C ALA A 156 2.26 0.42 2.13
N ARG A 157 2.27 -0.90 2.35
CA ARG A 157 3.03 -1.87 1.55
C ARG A 157 2.17 -3.01 1.00
N ARG A 158 0.86 -2.98 1.15
CA ARG A 158 -0.05 -4.05 0.67
C ARG A 158 0.12 -4.38 -0.81
N TYR A 159 0.15 -3.38 -1.69
CA TYR A 159 0.47 -3.58 -3.11
C TYR A 159 1.93 -4.00 -3.35
N ALA A 160 2.85 -3.57 -2.49
CA ALA A 160 4.24 -4.02 -2.55
C ALA A 160 4.42 -5.50 -2.16
N LEU A 161 3.58 -6.03 -1.27
CA LEU A 161 3.52 -7.44 -0.92
C LEU A 161 3.05 -8.28 -2.11
N CYS A 162 1.94 -7.90 -2.78
CA CYS A 162 1.49 -8.55 -4.02
C CYS A 162 2.59 -8.55 -5.08
N ARG A 163 3.26 -7.41 -5.26
CA ARG A 163 4.38 -7.28 -6.21
C ARG A 163 5.57 -8.16 -5.84
N ALA A 164 5.91 -8.25 -4.56
CA ALA A 164 7.02 -9.10 -4.09
C ALA A 164 6.73 -10.58 -4.30
N ALA A 165 5.48 -11.01 -4.04
CA ALA A 165 5.00 -12.36 -4.28
C ALA A 165 5.02 -12.74 -5.77
N ALA A 166 4.52 -11.86 -6.64
CA ALA A 166 4.58 -12.02 -8.10
C ALA A 166 6.02 -12.16 -8.64
N ARG A 167 7.03 -11.68 -7.90
CA ARG A 167 8.44 -11.72 -8.30
C ARG A 167 9.23 -12.81 -7.57
N GLY A 168 8.62 -13.52 -6.61
CA GLY A 168 9.30 -14.51 -5.78
C GLY A 168 10.41 -13.92 -4.90
N THR A 169 10.40 -12.60 -4.65
CA THR A 169 11.50 -11.90 -3.94
C THR A 169 11.58 -12.35 -2.48
N ASN A 170 10.45 -12.68 -1.87
CA ASN A 170 10.30 -13.12 -0.49
C ASN A 170 10.14 -14.65 -0.36
N GLY A 171 10.35 -15.39 -1.46
CA GLY A 171 10.17 -16.84 -1.48
C GLY A 171 8.75 -17.34 -1.72
N LEU A 172 7.72 -16.50 -1.56
CA LEU A 172 6.41 -16.79 -2.10
C LEU A 172 6.47 -16.50 -3.60
N ALA A 173 6.72 -17.52 -4.42
CA ALA A 173 6.69 -17.38 -5.86
C ALA A 173 5.29 -17.71 -6.37
N ILE A 174 4.49 -16.67 -6.66
CA ILE A 174 3.22 -16.85 -7.36
C ILE A 174 3.49 -16.94 -8.85
N THR A 175 3.18 -18.09 -9.44
CA THR A 175 3.48 -18.41 -10.85
C THR A 175 2.25 -18.55 -11.72
N ASP A 176 1.06 -18.38 -11.15
CA ASP A 176 -0.21 -18.54 -11.84
C ASP A 176 -1.22 -17.45 -11.43
N PRO A 177 -2.23 -17.16 -12.27
CA PRO A 177 -3.24 -16.14 -11.99
C PRO A 177 -4.11 -16.41 -10.76
N GLU A 178 -4.48 -17.68 -10.53
CA GLU A 178 -5.41 -18.06 -9.46
C GLU A 178 -4.80 -17.79 -8.08
N SER A 179 -3.53 -18.17 -7.90
CA SER A 179 -2.77 -17.89 -6.69
C SER A 179 -2.55 -16.39 -6.47
N PHE A 180 -2.42 -15.59 -7.53
CA PHE A 180 -2.30 -14.13 -7.43
C PHE A 180 -3.59 -13.49 -6.95
N GLU A 181 -4.73 -13.88 -7.54
CA GLU A 181 -6.05 -13.36 -7.14
C GLU A 181 -6.39 -13.79 -5.71
N THR A 182 -6.09 -15.04 -5.34
CA THR A 182 -6.27 -15.53 -3.96
C THR A 182 -5.49 -14.71 -2.94
N LEU A 183 -4.25 -14.31 -3.26
CA LEU A 183 -3.48 -13.44 -2.38
C LEU A 183 -4.09 -12.03 -2.30
N ALA A 184 -4.47 -11.43 -3.43
CA ALA A 184 -5.05 -10.10 -3.45
C ALA A 184 -6.38 -10.04 -2.68
N ASP A 185 -7.30 -10.96 -2.97
CA ASP A 185 -8.60 -11.08 -2.28
C ASP A 185 -8.43 -11.37 -0.78
N GLY A 186 -7.44 -12.17 -0.42
CA GLY A 186 -7.14 -12.45 0.98
C GLY A 186 -6.60 -11.21 1.73
N LEU A 187 -5.77 -10.39 1.08
CA LEU A 187 -5.30 -9.13 1.66
C LEU A 187 -6.42 -8.08 1.74
N ASP A 188 -7.32 -8.04 0.76
CA ASP A 188 -8.51 -7.17 0.75
C ASP A 188 -9.47 -7.49 1.91
N ALA A 189 -9.51 -8.75 2.35
CA ALA A 189 -10.32 -9.17 3.48
C ALA A 189 -9.76 -8.75 4.86
N VAL A 190 -8.52 -8.25 4.93
CA VAL A 190 -7.91 -7.74 6.17
C VAL A 190 -8.29 -6.27 6.35
N ALA A 191 -9.27 -6.00 7.21
CA ALA A 191 -9.84 -4.66 7.37
C ALA A 191 -8.79 -3.63 7.81
N GLU A 192 -7.83 -4.07 8.61
CA GLU A 192 -6.80 -3.28 9.27
C GLU A 192 -5.74 -2.77 8.29
N ILE A 193 -5.70 -3.23 7.03
CA ILE A 193 -4.72 -2.77 6.04
C ILE A 193 -5.35 -2.06 4.84
N GLY A 194 -6.68 -1.97 4.80
CA GLY A 194 -7.46 -1.32 3.73
C GLY A 194 -7.43 -2.05 2.37
N ASP A 195 -8.22 -1.54 1.44
CA ASP A 195 -8.56 -2.23 0.19
C ASP A 195 -7.36 -2.62 -0.70
N VAL A 196 -7.46 -3.82 -1.28
CA VAL A 196 -6.50 -4.41 -2.24
C VAL A 196 -7.26 -5.01 -3.44
N ASP A 197 -7.31 -4.27 -4.54
CA ASP A 197 -7.89 -4.77 -5.79
C ASP A 197 -6.82 -5.49 -6.64
N ALA A 198 -7.15 -6.68 -7.16
CA ALA A 198 -6.24 -7.48 -7.97
C ALA A 198 -5.81 -6.78 -9.27
N LEU A 199 -6.69 -6.03 -9.94
CA LEU A 199 -6.34 -5.25 -11.14
C LEU A 199 -5.40 -4.09 -10.80
N ASP A 200 -5.61 -3.44 -9.65
CA ASP A 200 -4.74 -2.35 -9.19
C ASP A 200 -3.37 -2.88 -8.76
N ALA A 201 -3.31 -4.07 -8.16
CA ALA A 201 -2.06 -4.78 -7.88
C ALA A 201 -1.30 -5.19 -9.16
N LEU A 202 -2.03 -5.64 -10.20
CA LEU A 202 -1.43 -5.90 -11.51
C LEU A 202 -0.97 -4.59 -12.19
N GLY A 203 -1.72 -3.50 -12.06
CA GLY A 203 -1.34 -2.17 -12.52
C GLY A 203 -0.07 -1.65 -11.83
N ASP A 204 0.05 -1.86 -10.52
CA ASP A 204 1.24 -1.56 -9.72
C ASP A 204 2.45 -2.40 -10.18
N LEU A 205 2.25 -3.69 -10.44
CA LEU A 205 3.26 -4.57 -11.02
C LEU A 205 3.76 -4.04 -12.37
N VAL A 206 2.87 -3.58 -13.25
CA VAL A 206 3.24 -2.97 -14.53
C VAL A 206 4.00 -1.66 -14.31
N ALA A 207 3.56 -0.82 -13.38
CA ALA A 207 4.18 0.47 -13.10
C ALA A 207 5.66 0.34 -12.71
N VAL A 208 6.01 -0.72 -11.97
CA VAL A 208 7.37 -0.97 -11.45
C VAL A 208 8.20 -1.93 -12.30
N HIS A 209 7.61 -3.00 -12.82
CA HIS A 209 8.32 -4.10 -13.48
C HIS A 209 7.92 -4.32 -14.95
N GLY A 210 6.93 -3.58 -15.44
CA GLY A 210 6.47 -3.66 -16.82
C GLY A 210 5.57 -4.87 -17.11
N LEU A 211 5.07 -4.91 -18.34
CA LEU A 211 4.05 -5.88 -18.79
C LEU A 211 4.53 -7.33 -18.81
N ASP A 212 5.83 -7.57 -18.96
CA ASP A 212 6.38 -8.92 -19.02
C ASP A 212 6.28 -9.63 -17.66
N ALA A 213 6.26 -8.87 -16.56
CA ALA A 213 6.04 -9.44 -15.23
C ALA A 213 4.61 -10.01 -15.09
N VAL A 214 3.59 -9.31 -15.61
CA VAL A 214 2.21 -9.80 -15.63
C VAL A 214 2.08 -11.07 -16.48
N ARG A 215 2.73 -11.10 -17.66
CA ARG A 215 2.78 -12.30 -18.52
C ARG A 215 3.49 -13.48 -17.86
N ALA A 216 4.53 -13.22 -17.07
CA ALA A 216 5.28 -14.27 -16.39
C ALA A 216 4.45 -15.03 -15.35
N ILE A 217 3.43 -14.39 -14.77
CA ILE A 217 2.44 -15.03 -13.89
C ILE A 217 1.42 -15.86 -14.70
N GLY A 218 1.38 -15.73 -16.03
CA GLY A 218 0.48 -16.50 -16.89
C GLY A 218 -0.79 -15.76 -17.31
N TYR A 219 -0.91 -14.46 -17.03
CA TYR A 219 -2.03 -13.66 -17.51
C TYR A 219 -1.96 -13.40 -19.01
N ASP A 220 -3.11 -13.55 -19.67
CA ASP A 220 -3.35 -13.03 -21.01
C ASP A 220 -3.75 -11.55 -20.91
N LEU A 221 -2.87 -10.65 -21.38
CA LEU A 221 -3.09 -9.21 -21.33
C LEU A 221 -4.34 -8.77 -22.10
N VAL A 222 -4.71 -9.46 -23.18
CA VAL A 222 -5.91 -9.14 -23.96
C VAL A 222 -7.14 -9.50 -23.14
N ARG A 223 -7.17 -10.68 -22.51
CA ARG A 223 -8.28 -11.06 -21.62
C ARG A 223 -8.40 -10.08 -20.44
N LEU A 224 -7.29 -9.73 -19.79
CA LEU A 224 -7.28 -8.74 -18.72
C LEU A 224 -7.79 -7.37 -19.17
N ALA A 225 -7.44 -6.93 -20.38
CA ALA A 225 -7.90 -5.65 -20.92
C ALA A 225 -9.42 -5.56 -21.13
N HIS A 226 -10.10 -6.71 -21.22
CA HIS A 226 -11.55 -6.82 -21.36
C HIS A 226 -12.28 -7.19 -20.06
N ARG A 227 -11.54 -7.41 -18.97
CA ARG A 227 -12.13 -7.69 -17.66
C ARG A 227 -12.76 -6.40 -17.09
N ASP A 228 -13.92 -6.57 -16.47
CA ASP A 228 -14.72 -5.53 -15.83
C ASP A 228 -14.95 -4.32 -16.76
N ASP A 229 -14.61 -3.12 -16.30
CA ASP A 229 -14.75 -1.85 -17.00
C ASP A 229 -13.48 -1.44 -17.79
N GLY A 230 -12.53 -2.36 -17.92
CA GLY A 230 -11.27 -2.16 -18.63
C GLY A 230 -10.22 -1.33 -17.89
N ARG A 231 -10.29 -1.17 -16.56
CA ARG A 231 -9.24 -0.47 -15.77
C ARG A 231 -7.82 -0.91 -16.14
N PHE A 232 -7.53 -2.22 -16.17
CA PHE A 232 -6.21 -2.73 -16.56
C PHE A 232 -5.81 -2.35 -18.00
N ARG A 233 -6.78 -2.19 -18.92
CA ARG A 233 -6.50 -1.71 -20.28
C ARG A 233 -5.87 -0.32 -20.26
N ALA A 234 -6.31 0.57 -19.37
CA ALA A 234 -5.70 1.89 -19.24
C ALA A 234 -4.25 1.78 -18.75
N SER A 235 -3.97 0.96 -17.73
CA SER A 235 -2.60 0.71 -17.27
C SER A 235 -1.70 0.13 -18.38
N TRP A 236 -2.24 -0.80 -19.18
CA TRP A 236 -1.52 -1.38 -20.32
C TRP A 236 -1.21 -0.33 -21.39
N LEU A 237 -2.20 0.45 -21.81
CA LEU A 237 -2.02 1.50 -22.82
C LEU A 237 -1.11 2.62 -22.32
N ALA A 238 -1.20 2.98 -21.03
CA ALA A 238 -0.34 3.97 -20.38
C ALA A 238 1.13 3.51 -20.38
N ALA A 239 1.40 2.26 -20.00
CA ALA A 239 2.75 1.69 -20.04
C ALA A 239 3.33 1.69 -21.46
N LEU A 240 2.53 1.33 -22.47
CA LEU A 240 2.96 1.40 -23.87
C LEU A 240 3.23 2.83 -24.33
N ALA A 241 2.36 3.78 -23.99
CA ALA A 241 2.54 5.18 -24.34
C ALA A 241 3.80 5.78 -23.71
N ARG A 242 4.07 5.47 -22.44
CA ARG A 242 5.24 5.91 -21.68
C ARG A 242 6.54 5.29 -22.22
N ASP A 243 6.56 3.97 -22.42
CA ASP A 243 7.81 3.23 -22.65
C ASP A 243 8.12 3.01 -24.14
N ARG A 244 7.09 2.95 -25.00
CA ARG A 244 7.21 2.63 -26.44
C ARG A 244 6.58 3.68 -27.36
N GLY A 245 5.94 4.69 -26.79
CA GLY A 245 5.29 5.77 -27.51
C GLY A 245 3.85 5.45 -27.97
N ILE A 246 3.18 6.50 -28.43
CA ILE A 246 1.75 6.48 -28.77
C ILE A 246 1.38 5.48 -29.85
N ASP A 247 2.25 5.23 -30.82
CA ASP A 247 1.92 4.34 -31.94
C ASP A 247 1.83 2.87 -31.48
N ALA A 248 2.62 2.47 -30.47
CA ALA A 248 2.52 1.14 -29.86
C ALA A 248 1.22 0.98 -29.06
N ALA A 249 0.84 1.98 -28.27
CA ALA A 249 -0.45 1.99 -27.57
C ALA A 249 -1.63 1.94 -28.56
N ARG A 250 -1.51 2.67 -29.68
CA ARG A 250 -2.53 2.72 -30.73
C ARG A 250 -2.73 1.38 -31.44
N GLU A 251 -1.63 0.71 -31.78
CA GLU A 251 -1.66 -0.61 -32.42
C GLU A 251 -2.42 -1.62 -31.55
N VAL A 252 -2.07 -1.68 -30.26
CA VAL A 252 -2.73 -2.55 -29.28
C VAL A 252 -4.20 -2.19 -29.07
N ALA A 253 -4.53 -0.90 -28.96
CA ALA A 253 -5.91 -0.47 -28.81
C ALA A 253 -6.78 -0.89 -29.99
N GLY A 254 -6.24 -0.88 -31.22
CA GLY A 254 -6.94 -1.26 -32.45
C GLY A 254 -7.13 -2.76 -32.66
N ALA A 255 -6.26 -3.59 -32.06
CA ALA A 255 -6.34 -5.05 -32.16
C ALA A 255 -7.49 -5.67 -31.33
N GLY A 256 -8.04 -4.95 -30.35
CA GLY A 256 -9.06 -5.45 -29.41
C GLY A 256 -10.30 -4.55 -29.27
N GLY A 257 -10.76 -3.88 -30.34
CA GLY A 257 -11.88 -2.93 -30.27
C GLY A 257 -13.10 -3.29 -31.12
N ASP A 258 -14.29 -3.18 -30.53
CA ASP A 258 -15.59 -3.20 -31.24
C ASP A 258 -15.73 -2.01 -32.20
N ASP A 259 -16.52 -2.21 -33.26
CA ASP A 259 -16.89 -1.22 -34.30
C ASP A 259 -17.86 -0.13 -33.79
N GLY A 260 -17.69 0.31 -32.56
CA GLY A 260 -18.52 1.34 -31.95
C GLY A 260 -18.46 2.66 -32.72
N ASP A 261 -19.62 3.30 -32.90
CA ASP A 261 -19.69 4.64 -33.47
C ASP A 261 -18.95 5.65 -32.58
N TYR A 262 -17.77 6.06 -33.05
CA TYR A 262 -16.88 7.00 -32.37
C TYR A 262 -17.61 8.28 -31.93
N ALA A 263 -18.49 8.84 -32.75
CA ALA A 263 -19.16 10.10 -32.43
C ALA A 263 -20.11 9.94 -31.23
N ARG A 264 -20.89 8.85 -31.24
CA ARG A 264 -21.79 8.51 -30.13
C ARG A 264 -21.03 8.21 -28.84
N LEU A 265 -19.93 7.47 -28.93
CA LEU A 265 -19.11 7.15 -27.75
C LEU A 265 -18.45 8.40 -27.19
N LYS A 266 -17.93 9.29 -28.04
CA LYS A 266 -17.34 10.57 -27.63
C LYS A 266 -18.35 11.42 -26.87
N ALA A 267 -19.56 11.58 -27.41
CA ALA A 267 -20.64 12.29 -26.70
C ALA A 267 -20.90 11.67 -25.33
N ARG A 268 -21.06 10.34 -25.25
CA ARG A 268 -21.23 9.64 -23.96
C ARG A 268 -20.09 9.88 -22.98
N ALA A 269 -18.83 9.90 -23.43
CA ALA A 269 -17.68 10.08 -22.54
C ALA A 269 -17.51 11.53 -22.08
N THR A 270 -17.88 12.50 -22.92
CA THR A 270 -17.93 13.92 -22.54
C THR A 270 -19.05 14.18 -21.52
N ASP A 271 -20.22 13.56 -21.72
CA ASP A 271 -21.41 13.75 -20.86
C ASP A 271 -21.42 12.79 -19.65
N ALA A 272 -20.41 11.93 -19.49
CA ALA A 272 -20.36 10.96 -18.41
C ALA A 272 -20.20 11.64 -17.05
N ASP A 273 -21.00 11.18 -16.08
CA ASP A 273 -20.84 11.53 -14.67
C ASP A 273 -19.43 11.21 -14.18
N TYR A 274 -18.95 11.95 -13.19
CA TYR A 274 -17.58 11.85 -12.66
C TYR A 274 -17.10 10.40 -12.48
N ARG A 275 -17.92 9.55 -11.84
CA ARG A 275 -17.60 8.14 -11.54
C ARG A 275 -17.57 7.22 -12.77
N GLU A 276 -18.33 7.54 -13.83
CA GLU A 276 -18.38 6.73 -15.05
C GLU A 276 -17.35 7.17 -16.10
N ARG A 277 -16.79 8.37 -15.93
CA ARG A 277 -15.98 9.05 -16.94
C ARG A 277 -14.76 8.24 -17.36
N GLY A 278 -14.05 7.65 -16.40
CA GLY A 278 -12.91 6.75 -16.67
C GLY A 278 -13.30 5.60 -17.60
N ALA A 279 -14.36 4.87 -17.28
CA ALA A 279 -14.86 3.75 -18.08
C ALA A 279 -15.32 4.20 -19.47
N ALA A 280 -16.03 5.33 -19.56
CA ALA A 280 -16.52 5.87 -20.81
C ALA A 280 -15.35 6.21 -21.76
N TRP A 281 -14.30 6.89 -21.28
CA TRP A 281 -13.13 7.22 -22.11
C TRP A 281 -12.32 5.98 -22.52
N ARG A 282 -12.16 4.98 -21.64
CA ARG A 282 -11.48 3.72 -22.00
C ARG A 282 -12.17 2.98 -23.14
N ALA A 283 -13.51 3.02 -23.18
CA ALA A 283 -14.29 2.42 -24.27
C ALA A 283 -14.00 3.07 -25.64
N LEU A 284 -13.59 4.35 -25.69
CA LEU A 284 -13.24 5.03 -26.93
C LEU A 284 -11.89 4.64 -27.51
N CYS A 285 -10.95 4.13 -26.72
CA CYS A 285 -9.57 3.87 -27.16
C CYS A 285 -9.51 2.97 -28.41
N GLY A 286 -10.37 1.95 -28.48
CA GLY A 286 -10.49 1.06 -29.64
C GLY A 286 -10.92 1.83 -30.91
N PRO A 287 -12.12 2.42 -30.95
CA PRO A 287 -12.58 3.22 -32.10
C PRO A 287 -11.63 4.37 -32.48
N ALA A 288 -11.04 5.05 -31.50
CA ALA A 288 -10.13 6.17 -31.72
C ALA A 288 -8.82 5.73 -32.41
N SER A 289 -8.35 4.50 -32.17
CA SER A 289 -7.13 3.97 -32.80
C SER A 289 -7.21 3.93 -34.33
N ARG A 290 -8.42 3.88 -34.91
CA ARG A 290 -8.66 3.84 -36.35
C ARG A 290 -8.83 5.23 -36.98
N ARG A 291 -8.78 6.29 -36.16
CA ARG A 291 -8.89 7.69 -36.60
C ARG A 291 -7.49 8.30 -36.81
N SER A 292 -7.36 9.61 -36.65
CA SER A 292 -6.05 10.25 -36.71
C SER A 292 -5.21 9.90 -35.47
N ARG A 293 -3.88 10.05 -35.57
CA ARG A 293 -2.98 9.88 -34.43
C ARG A 293 -3.31 10.86 -33.29
N GLU A 294 -3.72 12.07 -33.65
CA GLU A 294 -4.08 13.12 -32.70
C GLU A 294 -5.39 12.81 -31.98
N THR A 295 -6.39 12.29 -32.69
CA THR A 295 -7.63 11.80 -32.09
C THR A 295 -7.36 10.70 -31.07
N PHE A 296 -6.49 9.75 -31.40
CA PHE A 296 -6.11 8.70 -30.45
C PHE A 296 -5.37 9.26 -29.23
N ARG A 297 -4.45 10.22 -29.42
CA ARG A 297 -3.77 10.91 -28.31
C ARG A 297 -4.73 11.58 -27.35
N TYR A 298 -5.69 12.35 -27.88
CA TYR A 298 -6.71 13.03 -27.09
C TYR A 298 -7.54 12.05 -26.25
N VAL A 299 -8.01 10.95 -26.88
CA VAL A 299 -8.79 9.91 -26.20
C VAL A 299 -7.96 9.19 -25.15
N LEU A 300 -6.73 8.79 -25.48
CA LEU A 300 -5.86 8.09 -24.54
C LEU A 300 -5.50 8.97 -23.34
N ALA A 301 -5.22 10.26 -23.56
CA ALA A 301 -4.93 11.20 -22.49
C ALA A 301 -6.08 11.29 -21.48
N ASN A 302 -7.32 11.43 -21.97
CA ASN A 302 -8.51 11.45 -21.11
C ASN A 302 -8.78 10.09 -20.45
N ALA A 303 -8.64 8.98 -21.19
CA ALA A 303 -8.85 7.65 -20.64
C ALA A 303 -7.88 7.35 -19.49
N CYS A 304 -6.61 7.71 -19.65
CA CYS A 304 -5.60 7.56 -18.62
C CYS A 304 -5.84 8.51 -17.44
N TYR A 305 -6.06 9.81 -17.69
CA TYR A 305 -6.32 10.80 -16.64
C TYR A 305 -7.53 10.41 -15.77
N TRP A 306 -8.68 10.18 -16.40
CA TRP A 306 -9.91 9.84 -15.68
C TRP A 306 -9.90 8.46 -15.03
N THR A 307 -9.05 7.53 -15.51
CA THR A 307 -8.87 6.26 -14.80
C THR A 307 -8.13 6.47 -13.49
N GLY A 308 -7.04 7.25 -13.48
CA GLY A 308 -6.32 7.57 -12.24
C GLY A 308 -7.15 8.43 -11.29
N GLU A 309 -7.90 9.39 -11.83
CA GLU A 309 -8.67 10.36 -11.05
C GLU A 309 -9.92 9.77 -10.39
N VAL A 310 -10.54 8.75 -11.01
CA VAL A 310 -11.65 8.01 -10.41
C VAL A 310 -11.15 6.89 -9.50
N GLY A 311 -10.02 6.25 -9.86
CA GLY A 311 -9.43 5.14 -9.09
C GLY A 311 -8.96 5.56 -7.71
N ARG A 312 -8.11 6.60 -7.62
CA ARG A 312 -7.53 7.15 -6.37
C ARG A 312 -7.18 6.10 -5.32
N THR A 313 -6.55 5.04 -5.78
CA THR A 313 -6.00 3.95 -4.97
C THR A 313 -4.64 4.33 -4.41
N ASP A 314 -4.14 3.57 -3.43
CA ASP A 314 -2.73 3.67 -3.02
C ASP A 314 -1.79 2.84 -3.92
N ALA A 315 -2.29 2.26 -5.02
CA ALA A 315 -1.49 1.53 -5.98
C ALA A 315 -0.73 2.50 -6.91
N ARG A 316 0.44 2.09 -7.40
CA ARG A 316 1.14 2.86 -8.46
C ARG A 316 0.43 2.79 -9.81
N ALA A 317 -0.67 2.06 -9.92
CA ALA A 317 -1.51 2.01 -11.11
C ALA A 317 -2.00 3.42 -11.50
N ASP A 318 -2.38 4.24 -10.53
CA ASP A 318 -2.84 5.61 -10.79
C ASP A 318 -1.70 6.51 -11.26
N GLU A 319 -0.53 6.42 -10.63
CA GLU A 319 0.68 7.12 -11.09
C GLU A 319 1.01 6.76 -12.54
N LEU A 320 0.92 5.48 -12.89
CA LEU A 320 1.15 5.00 -14.25
C LEU A 320 0.11 5.57 -15.22
N CYS A 321 -1.16 5.62 -14.82
CA CYS A 321 -2.23 6.25 -15.60
C CYS A 321 -1.92 7.73 -15.84
N TYR A 322 -1.53 8.50 -14.83
CA TYR A 322 -1.14 9.90 -15.03
C TYR A 322 0.11 10.04 -15.93
N ASP A 323 1.11 9.17 -15.78
CA ASP A 323 2.27 9.12 -16.69
C ASP A 323 1.84 8.85 -18.14
N GLY A 324 0.88 7.95 -18.35
CA GLY A 324 0.26 7.69 -19.65
C GLY A 324 -0.50 8.90 -20.21
N ALA A 325 -1.23 9.63 -19.35
CA ALA A 325 -1.93 10.85 -19.73
C ALA A 325 -0.96 11.95 -20.19
N ILE A 326 0.13 12.15 -19.43
CA ILE A 326 1.20 13.11 -19.77
C ILE A 326 1.87 12.73 -21.11
N ALA A 327 2.16 11.43 -21.31
CA ALA A 327 2.77 10.94 -22.54
C ALA A 327 1.84 11.10 -23.77
N ALA A 328 0.53 10.98 -23.57
CA ALA A 328 -0.47 11.09 -24.63
C ALA A 328 -0.90 12.54 -24.92
N ALA A 329 -0.88 13.43 -23.93
CA ALA A 329 -1.39 14.79 -24.03
C ALA A 329 -0.68 15.59 -25.15
N PRO A 330 -1.40 15.97 -26.23
CA PRO A 330 -0.82 16.79 -27.27
C PRO A 330 -0.58 18.24 -26.78
N PRO A 331 0.23 19.06 -27.48
CA PRO A 331 0.57 20.41 -27.02
C PRO A 331 -0.64 21.35 -26.82
N ASP A 332 -1.72 21.13 -27.55
CA ASP A 332 -2.99 21.85 -27.49
C ASP A 332 -3.92 21.38 -26.36
N LEU A 333 -3.52 20.35 -25.59
CA LEU A 333 -4.25 19.81 -24.44
C LEU A 333 -3.44 20.00 -23.16
N ASP A 334 -2.93 21.23 -22.94
CA ASP A 334 -1.98 21.50 -21.86
C ASP A 334 -2.61 21.35 -20.46
N TRP A 335 -3.91 21.64 -20.33
CA TRP A 335 -4.63 21.44 -19.06
C TRP A 335 -4.57 19.98 -18.56
N VAL A 336 -4.75 18.95 -19.42
CA VAL A 336 -4.63 17.54 -19.01
C VAL A 336 -3.22 17.25 -18.54
N ARG A 337 -2.22 17.83 -19.21
CA ARG A 337 -0.81 17.61 -18.86
C ARG A 337 -0.49 18.21 -17.49
N VAL A 338 -0.96 19.43 -17.23
CA VAL A 338 -0.77 20.11 -15.93
C VAL A 338 -1.51 19.35 -14.83
N ARG A 339 -2.80 19.06 -15.02
CA ARG A 339 -3.61 18.28 -14.06
C ARG A 339 -3.03 16.90 -13.80
N ALA A 340 -2.62 16.17 -14.84
CA ALA A 340 -2.01 14.85 -14.64
C ALA A 340 -0.70 14.93 -13.85
N ARG A 341 0.13 15.98 -14.02
CA ARG A 341 1.33 16.15 -13.18
C ARG A 341 0.98 16.46 -11.73
N TYR A 342 0.01 17.34 -11.52
CA TYR A 342 -0.52 17.70 -10.22
C TYR A 342 -1.08 16.48 -9.48
N GLU A 343 -2.01 15.75 -10.11
CA GLU A 343 -2.63 14.56 -9.52
C GLU A 343 -1.66 13.40 -9.36
N ARG A 344 -0.69 13.25 -10.27
CA ARG A 344 0.40 12.28 -10.08
C ARG A 344 1.20 12.58 -8.81
N ALA A 345 1.51 13.85 -8.55
CA ALA A 345 2.24 14.22 -7.34
C ALA A 345 1.39 13.97 -6.08
N ARG A 346 0.08 14.23 -6.13
CA ARG A 346 -0.85 13.90 -5.05
C ARG A 346 -0.97 12.39 -4.82
N ALA A 347 -1.11 11.59 -5.86
CA ALA A 347 -1.15 10.13 -5.76
C ALA A 347 0.12 9.55 -5.10
N VAL A 348 1.30 10.09 -5.44
CA VAL A 348 2.55 9.75 -4.74
C VAL A 348 2.48 10.13 -3.26
N GLY A 349 1.91 11.30 -2.95
CA GLY A 349 1.69 11.77 -1.58
C GLY A 349 0.80 10.84 -0.77
N HIS A 350 -0.37 10.49 -1.32
CA HIS A 350 -1.33 9.59 -0.67
C HIS A 350 -0.75 8.20 -0.43
N ARG A 351 -0.05 7.62 -1.42
CA ARG A 351 0.60 6.31 -1.25
C ARG A 351 1.66 6.27 -0.13
N HIS A 352 2.27 7.42 0.19
CA HIS A 352 3.36 7.51 1.18
C HIS A 352 2.93 8.14 2.52
N ARG A 353 1.65 8.44 2.73
CA ARG A 353 1.17 9.21 3.89
C ARG A 353 1.23 8.46 5.23
N SER A 354 1.54 7.17 5.21
CA SER A 354 1.69 6.30 6.39
C SER A 354 2.89 6.68 7.27
N ALA A 355 2.87 6.23 8.53
CA ALA A 355 3.84 6.50 9.58
C ALA A 355 5.33 6.45 9.18
N THR A 356 5.69 5.55 8.26
CA THR A 356 7.10 5.30 7.90
C THR A 356 7.61 6.08 6.69
N ASN A 357 6.72 6.77 5.96
CA ASN A 357 7.06 7.43 4.68
C ASN A 357 6.66 8.91 4.63
N HIS A 358 6.31 9.53 5.76
CA HIS A 358 5.88 10.93 5.82
C HIS A 358 6.80 11.91 5.06
N PRO A 359 8.15 11.83 5.10
CA PRO A 359 8.99 12.75 4.35
C PRO A 359 8.79 12.67 2.83
N LEU A 360 8.52 11.47 2.30
CA LEU A 360 8.22 11.27 0.88
C LEU A 360 6.86 11.85 0.51
N ALA A 361 5.86 11.68 1.38
CA ALA A 361 4.54 12.24 1.17
C ALA A 361 4.54 13.78 1.21
N VAL A 362 5.19 14.37 2.23
CA VAL A 362 5.35 15.82 2.36
C VAL A 362 6.03 16.42 1.12
N ALA A 363 7.12 15.81 0.64
CA ALA A 363 7.80 16.26 -0.56
C ALA A 363 6.93 16.16 -1.83
N ALA A 364 6.07 15.15 -1.91
CA ALA A 364 5.17 14.95 -3.04
C ALA A 364 4.03 15.97 -3.06
N PHE A 365 3.39 16.24 -1.92
CA PHE A 365 2.38 17.29 -1.80
C PHE A 365 2.99 18.68 -2.03
N GLU A 366 4.22 18.93 -1.57
CA GLU A 366 4.91 20.18 -1.89
C GLU A 366 5.09 20.37 -3.39
N ARG A 367 5.51 19.32 -4.09
CA ARG A 367 5.61 19.34 -5.56
C ARG A 367 4.25 19.58 -6.22
N ALA A 368 3.16 19.01 -5.70
CA ALA A 368 1.82 19.28 -6.23
C ALA A 368 1.43 20.76 -6.06
N ARG A 369 1.74 21.35 -4.89
CA ARG A 369 1.54 22.78 -4.63
C ARG A 369 2.34 23.66 -5.60
N GLU A 370 3.63 23.37 -5.78
CA GLU A 370 4.50 24.09 -6.72
C GLU A 370 3.98 24.04 -8.16
N ILE A 371 3.41 22.89 -8.58
CA ILE A 371 2.79 22.74 -9.91
C ILE A 371 1.55 23.64 -10.02
N ALA A 372 0.69 23.66 -9.01
CA ALA A 372 -0.51 24.49 -9.03
C ALA A 372 -0.18 25.99 -9.02
N GLU A 373 0.81 26.42 -8.22
CA GLU A 373 1.26 27.81 -8.17
C GLU A 373 1.92 28.28 -9.48
N ALA A 374 2.60 27.39 -10.19
CA ALA A 374 3.19 27.68 -11.49
C ALA A 374 2.16 27.77 -12.64
N CYS A 375 0.93 27.28 -12.42
CA CYS A 375 -0.11 27.11 -13.43
C CYS A 375 -1.49 27.59 -12.91
N PRO A 376 -1.66 28.86 -12.53
CA PRO A 376 -2.88 29.35 -11.89
C PRO A 376 -4.13 29.35 -12.78
N ASP A 377 -3.97 29.30 -14.10
CA ASP A 377 -5.07 29.31 -15.08
C ASP A 377 -5.63 27.90 -15.39
N ASP A 378 -5.06 26.83 -14.83
CA ASP A 378 -5.40 25.43 -15.15
C ASP A 378 -6.43 24.79 -14.19
N ASP A 379 -7.15 25.61 -13.41
CA ASP A 379 -8.19 25.16 -12.47
C ASP A 379 -7.69 24.06 -11.50
N VAL A 380 -6.41 24.14 -11.12
CA VAL A 380 -5.78 23.32 -10.08
C VAL A 380 -5.49 24.19 -8.86
N ALA A 381 -5.88 23.71 -7.68
CA ALA A 381 -5.89 24.55 -6.49
C ALA A 381 -4.70 24.23 -5.56
N PRO A 382 -3.81 25.20 -5.27
CA PRO A 382 -2.65 24.98 -4.39
C PRO A 382 -3.03 24.70 -2.92
N TRP A 383 -4.24 25.09 -2.49
CA TRP A 383 -4.70 24.85 -1.12
C TRP A 383 -4.91 23.36 -0.79
N ASP A 384 -5.29 22.53 -1.76
CA ASP A 384 -5.61 21.11 -1.56
C ASP A 384 -4.36 20.28 -1.19
N PRO A 385 -3.24 20.34 -1.94
CA PRO A 385 -2.01 19.66 -1.55
C PRO A 385 -1.38 20.30 -0.31
N LEU A 386 -1.55 21.61 -0.08
CA LEU A 386 -1.11 22.25 1.16
C LEU A 386 -1.83 21.64 2.36
N TYR A 387 -3.16 21.54 2.31
CA TYR A 387 -3.94 20.89 3.37
C TYR A 387 -3.47 19.45 3.63
N SER A 388 -3.31 18.64 2.58
CA SER A 388 -2.83 17.25 2.71
C SER A 388 -1.41 17.19 3.31
N ARG A 389 -0.53 18.09 2.90
CA ARG A 389 0.82 18.23 3.46
C ARG A 389 0.79 18.53 4.96
N LEU A 390 -0.07 19.44 5.42
CA LEU A 390 -0.17 19.85 6.82
C LEU A 390 -0.59 18.68 7.72
N VAL A 391 -1.61 17.91 7.29
CA VAL A 391 -2.08 16.71 8.00
C VAL A 391 -0.93 15.71 8.17
N VAL A 392 -0.19 15.43 7.09
CA VAL A 392 0.92 14.47 7.10
C VAL A 392 2.11 14.98 7.91
N ALA A 393 2.46 16.26 7.80
CA ALA A 393 3.55 16.84 8.56
C ALA A 393 3.27 16.85 10.07
N SER A 394 2.03 17.16 10.49
CA SER A 394 1.61 17.03 11.88
C SER A 394 1.71 15.59 12.38
N ASN A 395 1.29 14.62 11.57
CA ASN A 395 1.43 13.20 11.90
C ASN A 395 2.91 12.76 12.00
N ALA A 396 3.78 13.29 11.14
CA ALA A 396 5.22 13.03 11.19
C ALA A 396 5.84 13.48 12.51
N HIS A 397 5.64 14.75 12.88
CA HIS A 397 6.13 15.27 14.15
C HIS A 397 5.54 14.51 15.35
N SER A 398 4.26 14.16 15.28
CA SER A 398 3.62 13.39 16.35
C SER A 398 4.16 11.96 16.47
N ALA A 399 4.48 11.31 15.36
CA ALA A 399 5.08 9.97 15.35
C ALA A 399 6.51 9.99 15.93
N ASP A 400 7.25 11.07 15.71
CA ASP A 400 8.56 11.32 16.30
C ASP A 400 8.49 11.78 17.77
N GLY A 401 7.28 11.92 18.34
CA GLY A 401 7.05 12.34 19.72
C GLY A 401 7.16 13.85 19.96
N ASP A 402 7.35 14.64 18.92
CA ASP A 402 7.41 16.11 18.94
C ASP A 402 6.00 16.71 18.73
N HIS A 403 5.15 16.56 19.73
CA HIS A 403 3.77 17.05 19.66
C HIS A 403 3.68 18.58 19.64
N ALA A 404 4.73 19.29 20.09
CA ALA A 404 4.78 20.76 20.02
C ALA A 404 4.97 21.23 18.57
N ALA A 405 5.95 20.68 17.85
CA ALA A 405 6.10 20.95 16.42
C ALA A 405 4.87 20.48 15.61
N ALA A 406 4.22 19.38 16.02
CA ALA A 406 2.99 18.92 15.39
C ALA A 406 1.82 19.92 15.53
N VAL A 407 1.75 20.68 16.63
CA VAL A 407 0.79 21.78 16.84
C VAL A 407 1.18 23.00 16.01
N GLU A 408 2.45 23.42 16.08
CA GLU A 408 2.97 24.59 15.36
C GLU A 408 2.73 24.48 13.85
N VAL A 409 3.02 23.32 13.25
CA VAL A 409 2.75 23.06 11.82
C VAL A 409 1.28 23.25 11.46
N VAL A 410 0.36 22.86 12.34
CA VAL A 410 -1.08 23.01 12.08
C VAL A 410 -1.52 24.47 12.23
N GLU A 411 -0.99 25.19 13.22
CA GLU A 411 -1.30 26.61 13.44
C GLU A 411 -0.78 27.47 12.28
N ASP A 412 0.50 27.34 11.94
CA ASP A 412 1.10 28.03 10.78
C ASP A 412 0.39 27.64 9.47
N GLY A 413 0.00 26.37 9.37
CA GLY A 413 -0.73 25.85 8.22
C GLY A 413 -2.13 26.43 8.05
N LEU A 414 -2.85 26.67 9.15
CA LEU A 414 -4.16 27.33 9.13
C LEU A 414 -4.04 28.78 8.67
N ASP A 415 -2.99 29.49 9.10
CA ASP A 415 -2.72 30.86 8.64
C ASP A 415 -2.37 30.86 7.14
N ALA A 416 -1.54 29.93 6.67
CA ALA A 416 -1.21 29.79 5.26
C ALA A 416 -2.44 29.44 4.40
N LEU A 417 -3.32 28.54 4.87
CA LEU A 417 -4.55 28.20 4.16
C LEU A 417 -5.52 29.38 4.04
N ALA A 418 -5.51 30.29 5.01
CA ALA A 418 -6.34 31.50 4.98
C ALA A 418 -5.94 32.50 3.89
N GLU A 419 -4.75 32.35 3.27
CA GLU A 419 -4.31 33.17 2.14
C GLU A 419 -4.94 32.72 0.80
N TYR A 420 -5.55 31.53 0.74
CA TYR A 420 -6.16 30.99 -0.47
C TYR A 420 -7.68 31.13 -0.49
N GLU A 421 -8.24 31.27 -1.70
CA GLU A 421 -9.68 31.18 -1.92
C GLU A 421 -10.12 29.70 -1.92
N ILE A 422 -10.52 29.22 -0.74
CA ILE A 422 -11.06 27.86 -0.55
C ILE A 422 -12.58 27.92 -0.66
N PRO A 423 -13.25 27.01 -1.40
CA PRO A 423 -14.71 26.94 -1.42
C PRO A 423 -15.30 26.85 -0.01
N ASP A 424 -16.32 27.66 0.31
CA ASP A 424 -16.89 27.79 1.68
C ASP A 424 -17.20 26.43 2.33
N THR A 425 -17.77 25.50 1.55
CA THR A 425 -18.10 24.15 2.00
C THR A 425 -16.87 23.34 2.45
N ARG A 426 -15.71 23.56 1.83
CA ARG A 426 -14.44 22.91 2.17
C ARG A 426 -13.64 23.68 3.22
N ALA A 427 -13.75 25.01 3.22
CA ALA A 427 -13.01 25.86 4.13
C ALA A 427 -13.35 25.57 5.61
N ASP A 428 -14.64 25.38 5.91
CA ASP A 428 -15.09 25.05 7.26
C ASP A 428 -14.65 23.63 7.66
N GLU A 429 -14.85 22.63 6.79
CA GLU A 429 -14.43 21.25 7.03
C GLU A 429 -12.92 21.15 7.33
N ILE A 430 -12.08 21.75 6.48
CA ILE A 430 -10.62 21.74 6.64
C ILE A 430 -10.21 22.40 7.96
N ARG A 431 -10.82 23.55 8.28
CA ARG A 431 -10.53 24.27 9.52
C ARG A 431 -10.90 23.43 10.74
N HIS A 432 -12.07 22.78 10.71
CA HIS A 432 -12.52 21.93 11.79
C HIS A 432 -11.64 20.68 11.92
N HIS A 433 -11.29 20.00 10.84
CA HIS A 433 -10.37 18.86 10.88
C HIS A 433 -9.02 19.25 11.48
N LEU A 434 -8.36 20.28 10.96
CA LEU A 434 -7.04 20.71 11.45
C LEU A 434 -7.09 21.14 12.92
N ARG A 435 -8.15 21.83 13.36
CA ARG A 435 -8.34 22.15 14.78
C ARG A 435 -8.56 20.91 15.65
N GLY A 436 -9.32 19.92 15.16
CA GLY A 436 -9.46 18.63 15.81
C GLY A 436 -8.10 17.95 16.00
N GLN A 437 -7.30 17.87 14.93
CA GLN A 437 -5.95 17.29 14.96
C GLN A 437 -5.04 18.04 15.95
N ARG A 438 -5.04 19.37 15.92
CA ARG A 438 -4.32 20.22 16.87
C ARG A 438 -4.68 19.88 18.32
N HIS A 439 -5.97 19.76 18.63
CA HIS A 439 -6.42 19.45 19.98
C HIS A 439 -6.03 18.04 20.43
N GLU A 440 -5.97 17.06 19.54
CA GLU A 440 -5.39 15.76 19.87
C GLU A 440 -3.89 15.85 20.22
N ARG A 441 -3.12 16.68 19.51
CA ARG A 441 -1.69 16.89 19.84
C ARG A 441 -1.52 17.63 21.16
N LEU A 442 -2.38 18.60 21.46
CA LEU A 442 -2.41 19.27 22.77
C LEU A 442 -2.80 18.32 23.90
N ALA A 443 -3.72 17.37 23.67
CA ALA A 443 -4.04 16.33 24.64
C ALA A 443 -2.81 15.47 24.97
N LEU A 444 -2.00 15.12 23.95
CA LEU A 444 -0.75 14.37 24.15
C LEU A 444 0.31 15.17 24.94
N LEU A 445 0.39 16.49 24.73
CA LEU A 445 1.25 17.38 25.53
C LEU A 445 0.76 17.47 26.98
N ALA A 446 -0.53 17.75 27.18
CA ALA A 446 -1.13 17.85 28.52
C ALA A 446 -1.01 16.56 29.33
N ARG A 447 -0.96 15.39 28.65
CA ARG A 447 -0.74 14.08 29.28
C ARG A 447 0.68 13.89 29.81
N ARG A 448 1.67 14.65 29.31
CA ARG A 448 3.06 14.64 29.79
C ARG A 448 3.28 15.56 30.99
N ASP A 449 2.51 16.65 31.06
CA ASP A 449 2.71 17.71 32.04
C ASP A 449 1.87 17.54 33.34
N ASP A 450 1.13 16.43 33.48
CA ASP A 450 0.19 16.16 34.59
C ASP A 450 -0.86 17.28 34.82
N ASP A 451 -1.03 18.18 33.85
CA ASP A 451 -1.84 19.41 33.94
C ASP A 451 -3.37 19.16 33.89
N GLY A 452 -3.79 17.89 33.76
CA GLY A 452 -5.20 17.48 33.88
C GLY A 452 -6.13 17.98 32.76
N ALA A 453 -5.61 18.62 31.71
CA ALA A 453 -6.41 19.17 30.61
C ALA A 453 -6.63 18.20 29.43
N VAL A 454 -6.23 16.94 29.56
CA VAL A 454 -6.31 15.90 28.51
C VAL A 454 -7.75 15.75 28.01
N GLU A 455 -8.70 15.52 28.93
CA GLU A 455 -10.12 15.34 28.60
C GLU A 455 -10.70 16.57 27.90
N THR A 456 -10.42 17.77 28.39
CA THR A 456 -10.87 19.04 27.76
C THR A 456 -10.42 19.15 26.30
N HIS A 457 -9.17 18.78 26.02
CA HIS A 457 -8.66 18.80 24.65
C HIS A 457 -9.29 17.72 23.77
N LEU A 458 -9.50 16.52 24.30
CA LEU A 458 -10.18 15.45 23.55
C LEU A 458 -11.66 15.78 23.29
N ASP A 459 -12.38 16.36 24.25
CA ASP A 459 -13.74 16.88 24.05
C ASP A 459 -13.79 17.95 22.95
N THR A 460 -12.85 18.90 22.98
CA THR A 460 -12.77 19.94 21.93
C THR A 460 -12.45 19.32 20.56
N ALA A 461 -11.61 18.29 20.51
CA ALA A 461 -11.33 17.57 19.28
C ALA A 461 -12.57 16.83 18.75
N VAL A 462 -13.36 16.18 19.62
CA VAL A 462 -14.64 15.54 19.27
C VAL A 462 -15.59 16.56 18.62
N GLU A 463 -15.79 17.73 19.23
CA GLU A 463 -16.65 18.79 18.69
C GLU A 463 -16.20 19.24 17.29
N HIS A 464 -14.88 19.36 17.09
CA HIS A 464 -14.32 19.72 15.80
C HIS A 464 -14.51 18.63 14.75
N TYR A 465 -14.28 17.36 15.08
CA TYR A 465 -14.51 16.25 14.14
C TYR A 465 -15.99 16.07 13.81
N GLU A 466 -16.89 16.27 14.77
CA GLU A 466 -18.33 16.27 14.52
C GLU A 466 -18.74 17.40 13.57
N ALA A 467 -18.24 18.61 13.77
CA ALA A 467 -18.50 19.74 12.87
C ALA A 467 -17.91 19.55 11.46
N ALA A 468 -16.83 18.77 11.32
CA ALA A 468 -16.27 18.38 10.03
C ALA A 468 -17.00 17.19 9.38
N GLY A 469 -17.97 16.56 10.05
CA GLY A 469 -18.65 15.35 9.55
C GLY A 469 -17.77 14.09 9.57
N LEU A 470 -16.69 14.09 10.34
CA LEU A 470 -15.72 12.99 10.43
C LEU A 470 -16.09 12.02 11.55
N GLU A 471 -17.16 11.25 11.35
CA GLU A 471 -17.78 10.37 12.36
C GLU A 471 -16.77 9.39 12.99
N ARG A 472 -15.89 8.78 12.19
CA ARG A 472 -14.86 7.85 12.70
C ARG A 472 -13.80 8.55 13.55
N SER A 473 -13.29 9.69 13.11
CA SER A 473 -12.34 10.49 13.91
C SER A 473 -12.97 10.94 15.22
N ARG A 474 -14.26 11.31 15.20
CA ARG A 474 -15.03 11.65 16.39
C ARG A 474 -15.13 10.46 17.35
N GLU A 475 -15.53 9.29 16.86
CA GLU A 475 -15.69 8.07 17.67
C GLU A 475 -14.37 7.62 18.29
N ARG A 476 -13.29 7.64 17.51
CA ARG A 476 -11.93 7.35 18.00
C ARG A 476 -11.49 8.29 19.12
N VAL A 477 -11.66 9.60 18.93
CA VAL A 477 -11.24 10.57 19.95
C VAL A 477 -12.13 10.47 21.19
N ALA A 478 -13.40 10.10 21.05
CA ALA A 478 -14.27 9.78 22.17
C ALA A 478 -13.77 8.55 22.95
N ALA A 479 -13.34 7.49 22.26
CA ALA A 479 -12.73 6.32 22.90
C ALA A 479 -11.45 6.71 23.67
N LYS A 480 -10.54 7.48 23.05
CA LYS A 480 -9.34 8.01 23.73
C LYS A 480 -9.67 8.81 24.99
N ARG A 481 -10.76 9.56 24.95
CA ARG A 481 -11.24 10.35 26.10
C ARG A 481 -11.70 9.43 27.21
N ASP A 482 -12.50 8.43 26.87
CA ASP A 482 -13.01 7.46 27.83
C ASP A 482 -11.86 6.64 28.44
N ASP A 483 -10.85 6.28 27.66
CA ASP A 483 -9.62 5.64 28.16
C ASP A 483 -8.86 6.55 29.10
N ALA A 484 -8.67 7.82 28.75
CA ALA A 484 -8.00 8.80 29.61
C ALA A 484 -8.75 9.01 30.94
N ALA A 485 -10.09 8.99 30.94
CA ALA A 485 -10.91 9.13 32.14
C ALA A 485 -10.84 7.90 33.06
N ASN A 486 -10.64 6.70 32.48
CA ASN A 486 -10.59 5.43 33.21
C ASN A 486 -9.17 5.03 33.64
N GLU A 487 -8.17 5.85 33.34
CA GLU A 487 -6.76 5.55 33.51
C GLU A 487 -6.28 5.66 34.96
N ASP A 488 -5.78 4.55 35.50
CA ASP A 488 -5.37 4.52 36.90
C ASP A 488 -3.93 5.05 37.12
N ALA A 489 -3.50 5.11 38.39
CA ALA A 489 -2.18 5.62 38.74
C ALA A 489 -1.04 4.64 38.38
N ALA A 490 -1.33 3.34 38.29
CA ALA A 490 -0.36 2.33 37.89
C ALA A 490 -0.10 2.41 36.39
N ASP A 491 -1.16 2.56 35.58
CA ASP A 491 -1.10 2.75 34.13
C ASP A 491 -0.34 4.03 33.74
N ARG A 492 -0.48 5.09 34.55
CA ARG A 492 0.30 6.34 34.40
C ARG A 492 1.78 6.16 34.76
N ALA A 493 2.08 5.49 35.88
CA ALA A 493 3.45 5.28 36.33
C ALA A 493 4.24 4.38 35.38
N ASP A 494 3.59 3.33 34.86
CA ASP A 494 4.17 2.36 33.94
C ASP A 494 4.57 3.02 32.59
N ARG A 495 3.71 3.87 32.04
CA ARG A 495 4.06 4.65 30.83
C ARG A 495 5.09 5.74 31.06
N ALA A 496 5.06 6.44 32.20
CA ALA A 496 6.09 7.44 32.53
C ALA A 496 7.50 6.80 32.59
N ALA A 497 7.60 5.55 33.05
CA ALA A 497 8.84 4.79 33.05
C ALA A 497 9.34 4.45 31.63
N ARG A 498 8.42 4.16 30.68
CA ARG A 498 8.76 3.93 29.26
C ARG A 498 9.31 5.18 28.56
N ALA A 499 8.80 6.36 28.90
CA ALA A 499 9.16 7.62 28.26
C ALA A 499 10.57 8.15 28.63
N ALA A 500 11.12 7.79 29.78
CA ALA A 500 12.35 8.38 30.34
C ALA A 500 13.68 7.73 29.86
N GLY A 501 13.65 6.67 29.04
CA GLY A 501 14.81 5.80 28.77
C GLY A 501 15.77 6.17 27.62
N GLY A 502 15.82 7.40 27.10
CA GLY A 502 16.56 7.71 25.87
C GLY A 502 18.01 8.21 26.04
N VAL A 503 19.03 7.46 25.54
CA VAL A 503 20.30 7.99 24.95
C VAL A 503 20.96 7.01 23.92
N GLY A 504 20.72 7.23 22.61
CA GLY A 504 21.58 6.94 21.41
C GLY A 504 21.74 5.49 20.86
N PRO A 505 22.21 5.30 19.59
CA PRO A 505 21.89 5.96 18.32
C PRO A 505 21.04 5.06 17.37
N ALA A 506 19.91 5.58 16.84
CA ALA A 506 19.07 5.01 15.76
C ALA A 506 18.55 3.55 15.93
N PRO A 507 17.48 3.21 15.19
CA PRO A 507 16.13 2.99 15.71
C PRO A 507 16.02 1.80 16.70
N ARG A 508 15.24 1.95 17.79
CA ARG A 508 14.88 0.88 18.74
C ARG A 508 13.65 1.25 19.58
N PRO A 509 12.95 0.27 20.19
CA PRO A 509 11.74 -0.44 19.73
C PRO A 509 10.46 0.03 20.47
N PRO A 510 9.23 -0.34 20.05
CA PRO A 510 8.04 -0.12 20.87
C PRO A 510 8.15 -1.00 22.13
N SER A 511 8.07 -0.37 23.31
CA SER A 511 8.08 -1.05 24.61
C SER A 511 6.71 -1.64 24.95
N GLU A 512 6.75 -2.76 25.67
CA GLU A 512 5.63 -3.60 26.11
C GLU A 512 4.70 -2.85 27.06
N ASP A 513 3.39 -2.89 26.78
CA ASP A 513 2.20 -2.30 27.43
C ASP A 513 1.78 -0.86 27.03
N THR A 514 0.66 -0.87 26.29
CA THR A 514 -0.28 0.22 25.97
C THR A 514 0.31 1.49 25.33
N GLY A 515 0.79 1.32 24.10
CA GLY A 515 0.45 2.30 23.05
C GLY A 515 -1.05 2.20 22.72
N PRO A 516 -1.70 3.28 22.28
CA PRO A 516 -3.14 3.28 22.05
C PRO A 516 -3.50 2.21 20.99
N SER A 517 -4.70 1.62 21.12
CA SER A 517 -5.23 0.50 20.31
C SER A 517 -5.18 0.84 18.81
N LEU A 518 -5.35 -0.15 17.93
CA LEU A 518 -5.55 0.10 16.49
C LEU A 518 -6.81 0.91 16.18
N ASP A 519 -7.74 0.99 17.13
CA ASP A 519 -8.84 1.96 17.04
C ASP A 519 -8.33 3.41 17.07
N ASP A 520 -7.07 3.67 17.46
CA ASP A 520 -6.56 4.98 17.90
C ASP A 520 -5.62 5.73 16.95
N ILE A 521 -5.28 5.22 15.77
CA ILE A 521 -4.57 5.99 14.74
C ILE A 521 -5.28 5.72 13.40
N PRO A 522 -5.86 6.75 12.76
CA PRO A 522 -7.07 6.56 11.97
C PRO A 522 -6.87 5.85 10.63
N ASP A 523 -7.90 5.07 10.26
CA ASP A 523 -8.51 4.95 8.93
C ASP A 523 -9.00 6.32 8.39
N LEU A 524 -8.13 7.33 8.47
CA LEU A 524 -8.19 8.57 7.67
C LEU A 524 -8.11 8.22 6.18
N HIS A 525 -7.71 6.98 5.90
CA HIS A 525 -7.76 6.29 4.64
C HIS A 525 -9.14 6.40 3.98
N ASP A 526 -10.24 6.14 4.67
CA ASP A 526 -11.55 6.22 4.01
C ASP A 526 -12.04 7.66 3.81
N SER A 527 -11.76 8.64 4.67
CA SER A 527 -12.20 10.02 4.36
C SER A 527 -11.34 10.71 3.28
N LEU A 528 -10.11 10.24 3.05
CA LEU A 528 -9.20 10.74 2.01
C LEU A 528 -9.15 9.87 0.74
N THR A 529 -9.62 8.62 0.80
CA THR A 529 -9.69 7.67 -0.35
C THR A 529 -11.00 6.90 -0.48
N ALA A 530 -11.86 6.79 0.53
CA ALA A 530 -13.22 6.33 0.28
C ALA A 530 -13.96 7.38 -0.54
N SER A 531 -14.66 6.85 -1.52
CA SER A 531 -15.61 7.57 -2.32
C SER A 531 -16.82 7.94 -1.44
N ASP A 532 -16.68 8.88 -0.51
CA ASP A 532 -17.87 9.51 0.07
C ASP A 532 -18.74 9.95 -1.13
N PRO A 533 -20.00 9.48 -1.23
CA PRO A 533 -20.91 9.86 -2.30
C PRO A 533 -21.08 11.37 -2.44
N ASN A 534 -20.70 12.14 -1.42
CA ASN A 534 -20.67 13.60 -1.38
C ASN A 534 -19.25 14.19 -1.28
N ALA A 535 -18.18 13.38 -1.21
CA ALA A 535 -16.82 13.89 -1.28
C ALA A 535 -16.56 14.30 -2.72
N VAL A 536 -16.88 15.56 -2.98
CA VAL A 536 -16.31 16.31 -4.08
C VAL A 536 -14.84 16.47 -3.72
N GLY A 537 -14.01 15.46 -4.04
CA GLY A 537 -12.63 15.74 -4.42
C GLY A 537 -12.64 16.89 -5.42
N SER A 538 -11.60 17.75 -5.43
CA SER A 538 -11.41 18.89 -6.34
C SER A 538 -12.58 19.10 -7.32
N ALA A 539 -13.39 20.15 -7.13
CA ALA A 539 -14.59 20.44 -7.92
C ALA A 539 -14.49 19.89 -9.35
N ASP A 540 -15.48 19.10 -9.80
CA ASP A 540 -15.44 18.37 -11.08
C ASP A 540 -14.72 19.22 -12.12
N PRO A 541 -13.49 18.85 -12.53
CA PRO A 541 -12.61 19.75 -13.28
C PRO A 541 -13.11 20.01 -14.70
N GLY A 542 -14.24 19.41 -15.07
CA GLY A 542 -14.77 19.42 -16.42
C GLY A 542 -13.91 18.59 -17.36
N VAL A 543 -14.46 18.32 -18.54
CA VAL A 543 -13.67 17.97 -19.73
C VAL A 543 -13.50 19.26 -20.51
N VAL A 544 -12.53 19.38 -21.43
CA VAL A 544 -12.73 20.38 -22.50
C VAL A 544 -14.07 20.06 -23.13
N GLU A 545 -15.06 20.94 -22.96
CA GLU A 545 -16.40 20.79 -23.51
C GLU A 545 -16.35 20.59 -25.04
N ARG A 546 -15.20 20.90 -25.66
CA ARG A 546 -14.94 20.78 -27.08
C ARG A 546 -13.53 20.27 -27.38
N ASP A 547 -13.42 19.18 -28.14
CA ASP A 547 -12.15 18.84 -28.79
C ASP A 547 -11.77 20.03 -29.69
N PRO A 548 -10.56 20.62 -29.56
CA PRO A 548 -10.18 21.80 -30.33
C PRO A 548 -10.23 21.57 -31.85
N ARG A 549 -10.39 20.32 -32.29
CA ARG A 549 -10.56 19.92 -33.69
C ARG A 549 -12.01 19.67 -34.12
N ASP A 550 -12.99 19.73 -33.21
CA ASP A 550 -14.40 19.69 -33.59
C ASP A 550 -14.77 20.96 -34.37
N PRO A 551 -15.53 20.85 -35.47
CA PRO A 551 -16.01 22.01 -36.21
C PRO A 551 -16.76 22.97 -35.26
N ALA A 552 -16.65 24.27 -35.50
CA ALA A 552 -17.40 25.25 -34.72
C ALA A 552 -18.89 24.91 -34.77
N PRO A 553 -19.61 24.98 -33.63
CA PRO A 553 -21.06 24.90 -33.70
C PRO A 553 -21.49 25.98 -34.68
N ASP A 554 -22.26 25.58 -35.70
CA ASP A 554 -22.86 26.53 -36.62
C ASP A 554 -23.58 27.56 -35.76
N SER A 555 -23.10 28.80 -35.80
CA SER A 555 -23.77 29.93 -35.18
C SER A 555 -25.03 30.23 -35.98
N GLY A 556 -26.01 29.34 -35.86
CA GLY A 556 -27.37 29.53 -36.32
C GLY A 556 -28.06 30.48 -35.37
N TYR A 557 -28.30 31.70 -35.85
CA TYR A 557 -29.18 32.68 -35.25
C TYR A 557 -30.60 32.14 -35.05
#